data_AF-A0A7S2PL76-F1
#
_entry.id   AF-A0A7S2PL76-F1
#
_cell.length_a   1.000
_cell.length_b   1.000
_cell.length_c   1.000
_cell.angle_alpha   90.00
_cell.angle_beta   90.00
_cell.angle_gamma   90.00
#
_symmetry.space_group_name_H-M   'P 1'
#
loop_
_entity.id
_entity.type
_entity.pdbx_description
1 polymer ?
#
loop_
_entity_poly.entity_id
_entity_poly.type
_entity_poly.pdbx_seq_one_letter_code
_entity_poly.pdbx_strand_id
1 'polypeptide(L)'
;RCKVHDRLQSESGITVLFLESICTDESVLHNNYRLKLANADYTGVDAAEATSDFLQRVQRYEQAYQMLEDVEKGQLRSYIKIFDAGVKLISHRCQTDARKTIYGHILT
;
A
#
# COMPACT_ATOMS: atom_id res chain seq x y z
N ARG A 1 8.88 5.99 5.43
CA ARG A 1 9.16 4.57 5.73
C ARG A 1 10.32 4.38 6.70
N CYS A 2 11.55 4.85 6.38
CA CYS A 2 12.72 4.70 7.27
C CYS A 2 12.48 5.16 8.72
N LYS A 3 11.94 6.37 8.91
CA LYS A 3 11.64 6.91 10.25
C LYS A 3 10.72 6.00 11.08
N VAL A 4 9.73 5.35 10.45
CA VAL A 4 8.78 4.46 11.13
C VAL A 4 9.48 3.16 11.52
N HIS A 5 10.26 2.59 10.60
CA HIS A 5 11.06 1.40 10.87
C HIS A 5 12.02 1.65 12.04
N ASP A 6 12.82 2.72 11.98
CA ASP A 6 13.85 3.03 12.98
C ASP A 6 13.22 3.26 14.37
N ARG A 7 12.08 3.96 14.41
CA ARG A 7 11.36 4.21 15.67
C ARG A 7 10.81 2.93 16.30
N LEU A 8 10.31 1.99 15.48
CA LEU A 8 9.72 0.74 15.97
C LEU A 8 10.77 -0.32 16.27
N GLN A 9 11.93 -0.30 15.60
CA GLN A 9 13.04 -1.19 15.92
C GLN A 9 13.67 -0.90 17.28
N SER A 10 13.55 0.32 17.80
CA SER A 10 14.02 0.64 19.15
C SER A 10 13.11 0.09 20.25
N GLU A 11 11.93 -0.43 19.91
CA GLU A 11 10.97 -1.01 20.85
C GLU A 11 11.13 -2.52 20.93
N SER A 12 11.24 -3.07 22.15
CA SER A 12 11.40 -4.50 22.35
C SER A 12 10.13 -5.28 22.00
N GLY A 13 10.27 -6.37 21.24
CA GLY A 13 9.17 -7.29 20.94
C GLY A 13 8.33 -6.91 19.71
N ILE A 14 8.68 -5.86 18.97
CA ILE A 14 7.98 -5.46 17.74
C ILE A 14 8.74 -5.96 16.52
N THR A 15 8.04 -6.71 15.65
CA THR A 15 8.54 -7.05 14.30
C THR A 15 7.83 -6.17 13.28
N VAL A 16 8.58 -5.49 12.41
CA VAL A 16 8.02 -4.62 11.36
C VAL A 16 7.96 -5.38 10.04
N LEU A 17 6.77 -5.42 9.44
CA LEU A 17 6.54 -5.91 8.08
C LEU A 17 5.86 -4.81 7.26
N PHE A 18 6.43 -4.47 6.10
CA PHE A 18 5.79 -3.54 5.17
C PHE A 18 4.90 -4.28 4.18
N LEU A 19 3.68 -3.81 4.02
CA LEU A 19 2.77 -4.27 2.96
C LEU A 19 2.60 -3.15 1.94
N GLU A 20 2.96 -3.41 0.69
CA GLU A 20 2.83 -2.46 -0.41
C GLU A 20 1.83 -3.04 -1.42
N SER A 21 0.71 -2.33 -1.62
CA SER A 21 -0.27 -2.65 -2.66
C SER A 21 0.01 -1.78 -3.87
N ILE A 22 0.31 -2.43 -4.99
CA ILE A 22 0.64 -1.82 -6.28
C ILE A 22 -0.46 -2.23 -7.23
N CYS A 23 -1.09 -1.28 -7.90
CA CYS A 23 -2.11 -1.57 -8.89
C CYS A 23 -1.87 -0.70 -10.11
N THR A 24 -1.66 -1.35 -11.24
CA THR A 24 -1.52 -0.73 -12.56
C THR A 24 -2.68 -1.10 -13.48
N ASP A 25 -3.53 -2.05 -13.08
CA ASP A 25 -4.77 -2.35 -13.77
C ASP A 25 -5.78 -1.19 -13.67
N GLU A 26 -6.05 -0.54 -14.80
CA GLU A 26 -6.96 0.60 -14.88
C GLU A 26 -8.38 0.26 -14.44
N SER A 27 -8.87 -0.95 -14.73
CA SER A 27 -10.24 -1.34 -14.37
C SER A 27 -10.41 -1.46 -12.86
N VAL A 28 -9.41 -2.02 -12.18
CA VAL A 28 -9.37 -2.13 -10.72
C VAL A 28 -9.24 -0.74 -10.09
N LEU A 29 -8.38 0.11 -10.65
CA LEU A 29 -8.22 1.50 -10.20
C LEU A 29 -9.53 2.28 -10.31
N HIS A 30 -10.20 2.25 -11.47
CA HIS A 30 -11.46 2.95 -11.66
C HIS A 30 -12.56 2.49 -10.70
N ASN A 31 -12.66 1.19 -10.45
CA ASN A 31 -13.62 0.69 -9.47
C ASN A 31 -13.27 1.17 -8.05
N ASN A 32 -11.99 1.16 -7.66
CA ASN A 32 -11.54 1.68 -6.38
C ASN A 32 -11.81 3.18 -6.23
N TYR A 33 -11.63 3.96 -7.30
CA TYR A 33 -11.91 5.40 -7.30
C TYR A 33 -13.40 5.67 -7.07
N ARG A 34 -14.28 4.92 -7.75
CA ARG A 34 -15.72 5.01 -7.56
C ARG A 34 -16.11 4.71 -6.12
N LEU A 35 -15.52 3.67 -5.50
CA LEU A 35 -15.76 3.35 -4.09
C LEU A 35 -15.26 4.47 -3.16
N LYS A 36 -14.10 5.07 -3.45
CA LYS A 36 -13.57 6.19 -2.67
C LYS A 36 -14.45 7.43 -2.73
N LEU A 37 -15.00 7.75 -3.89
CA LEU A 37 -15.93 8.88 -4.08
C LEU A 37 -17.29 8.63 -3.42
N ALA A 38 -17.68 7.37 -3.21
CA ALA A 38 -18.91 7.01 -2.50
C ALA A 38 -18.75 6.95 -0.98
N ASN A 39 -17.53 7.11 -0.44
CA ASN A 39 -17.28 7.06 1.00
C ASN A 39 -17.63 8.37 1.71
N ALA A 40 -17.63 8.30 3.05
CA ALA A 40 -17.93 9.43 3.93
C ALA A 40 -17.12 10.71 3.60
N ASP A 41 -15.90 10.56 3.09
CA ASP A 41 -14.98 11.66 2.74
C ASP A 41 -15.56 12.68 1.74
N TYR A 42 -16.51 12.28 0.89
CA TYR A 42 -17.14 13.15 -0.12
C TYR A 42 -18.65 13.28 0.06
N THR A 43 -19.17 12.97 1.24
CA THR A 43 -20.61 13.09 1.52
C THR A 43 -21.04 14.56 1.43
N GLY A 44 -22.01 14.84 0.54
CA GLY A 44 -22.53 16.20 0.34
C GLY A 44 -21.66 17.10 -0.54
N VAL A 45 -20.56 16.59 -1.09
CA VAL A 45 -19.73 17.30 -2.08
C VAL A 45 -20.31 17.04 -3.48
N ASP A 46 -20.24 18.04 -4.37
CA ASP A 46 -20.61 17.84 -5.78
C ASP A 46 -19.75 16.75 -6.43
N ALA A 47 -20.35 15.93 -7.28
CA ALA A 47 -19.67 14.77 -7.87
C ALA A 47 -18.47 15.16 -8.75
N ALA A 48 -18.56 16.27 -9.48
CA ALA A 48 -17.47 16.74 -10.33
C ALA A 48 -16.32 17.32 -9.49
N GLU A 49 -16.65 18.08 -8.44
CA GLU A 49 -15.67 18.61 -7.49
C GLU A 49 -14.94 17.48 -6.74
N ALA A 50 -15.68 16.51 -6.22
CA ALA A 50 -15.13 15.34 -5.52
C ALA A 50 -14.16 14.55 -6.42
N THR A 51 -14.55 14.33 -7.68
CA THR A 51 -13.70 13.64 -8.65
C THR A 51 -12.43 14.43 -8.94
N SER A 52 -12.53 15.74 -9.13
CA SER A 52 -11.38 16.60 -9.42
C SER A 52 -10.37 16.62 -8.26
N ASP A 53 -10.85 16.78 -7.02
CA ASP A 53 -10.00 16.75 -5.82
C ASP A 53 -9.31 15.38 -5.69
N PHE A 54 -10.07 14.30 -5.82
CA PHE A 54 -9.54 12.95 -5.70
C PHE A 54 -8.43 12.68 -6.74
N LEU A 55 -8.64 13.05 -8.01
CA LEU A 55 -7.64 12.86 -9.06
C LEU A 55 -6.39 13.72 -8.84
N GLN A 56 -6.54 14.96 -8.39
CA GLN A 56 -5.39 15.78 -8.01
C GLN A 56 -4.58 15.14 -6.86
N ARG A 57 -5.28 14.55 -5.88
CA ARG A 57 -4.62 13.84 -4.78
C ARG A 57 -3.86 12.62 -5.29
N VAL A 58 -4.45 11.82 -6.18
CA VAL A 58 -3.77 10.69 -6.83
C VAL A 58 -2.49 11.15 -7.53
N GLN A 59 -2.57 12.19 -8.38
CA GLN A 59 -1.41 12.72 -9.10
C GLN A 59 -0.28 13.18 -8.16
N ARG A 60 -0.62 13.85 -7.05
CA ARG A 60 0.36 14.27 -6.05
C ARG A 60 1.03 13.07 -5.38
N TYR A 61 0.27 12.01 -5.07
CA TYR A 61 0.84 10.79 -4.49
C TYR A 61 1.77 10.08 -5.48
N GLU A 62 1.41 9.99 -6.77
CA GLU A 62 2.25 9.39 -7.81
C GLU A 62 3.59 10.11 -7.95
N GLN A 63 3.59 11.45 -7.95
CA GLN A 63 4.82 12.24 -8.03
C GLN A 63 5.78 12.02 -6.85
N ALA A 64 5.23 11.79 -5.66
CA ALA A 64 6.01 11.55 -4.44
C ALA A 64 6.30 10.06 -4.21
N TYR A 65 5.69 9.16 -4.99
CA TYR A 65 5.78 7.73 -4.76
C TYR A 65 7.20 7.23 -5.01
N GLN A 66 7.66 6.41 -4.07
CA GLN A 66 8.92 5.67 -4.18
C GLN A 66 8.59 4.23 -3.87
N MET A 67 8.91 3.31 -4.76
CA MET A 67 8.70 1.88 -4.54
C MET A 67 9.54 1.39 -3.36
N LEU A 68 9.07 0.38 -2.62
CA LEU A 68 9.95 -0.33 -1.68
C LEU A 68 11.07 -1.04 -2.45
N GLU A 69 12.28 -1.00 -1.94
CA GLU A 69 13.43 -1.72 -2.50
C GLU A 69 14.02 -2.69 -1.48
N ASP A 70 14.76 -3.69 -1.97
CA ASP A 70 15.44 -4.69 -1.13
C ASP A 70 16.40 -4.06 -0.12
N VAL A 71 16.99 -2.94 -0.50
CA VAL A 71 17.90 -2.15 0.34
C VAL A 71 17.44 -0.69 0.29
N GLU A 72 16.72 -0.23 1.31
CA GLU A 72 16.45 1.20 1.49
C GLU A 72 17.47 1.78 2.48
N LYS A 73 18.30 2.74 2.04
CA LYS A 73 19.31 3.42 2.87
C LYS A 73 20.26 2.47 3.62
N GLY A 74 20.63 1.35 3.01
CA GLY A 74 21.52 0.36 3.62
C GLY A 74 20.86 -0.55 4.67
N GLN A 75 19.54 -0.44 4.88
CA GLN A 75 18.79 -1.32 5.78
C GLN A 75 18.02 -2.38 4.99
N LEU A 76 18.18 -3.65 5.39
CA LEU A 76 17.38 -4.77 4.90
C LEU A 76 16.02 -4.77 5.59
N ARG A 77 14.92 -4.72 4.83
CA ARG A 77 13.55 -4.68 5.38
C ARG A 77 12.71 -5.85 4.94
N SER A 78 11.90 -6.38 5.85
CA SER A 78 10.88 -7.36 5.50
C SER A 78 9.68 -6.67 4.85
N TYR A 79 9.29 -7.12 3.67
CA TYR A 79 8.13 -6.58 2.97
C TYR A 79 7.41 -7.62 2.11
N ILE A 80 6.13 -7.35 1.82
CA ILE A 80 5.32 -8.02 0.82
C ILE A 80 4.77 -6.96 -0.13
N LYS A 81 5.00 -7.14 -1.44
CA LYS A 81 4.37 -6.38 -2.51
C LYS A 81 3.25 -7.20 -3.11
N ILE A 82 2.06 -6.63 -3.18
CA ILE A 82 0.87 -7.23 -3.79
C ILE A 82 0.57 -6.41 -5.04
N PHE A 83 0.58 -7.07 -6.19
CA PHE A 83 0.29 -6.45 -7.48
C PHE A 83 -1.12 -6.80 -7.93
N ASP A 84 -1.82 -5.79 -8.44
CA ASP A 84 -3.12 -5.88 -9.13
C ASP A 84 -4.10 -6.76 -8.35
N ALA A 85 -4.39 -6.35 -7.12
CA ALA A 85 -5.33 -7.05 -6.23
C ALA A 85 -5.02 -8.54 -5.98
N GLY A 86 -3.75 -8.93 -6.00
CA GLY A 86 -3.32 -10.29 -5.63
C GLY A 86 -2.88 -11.16 -6.81
N VAL A 87 -2.96 -10.64 -8.04
CA VAL A 87 -2.48 -11.33 -9.25
C VAL A 87 -1.01 -11.75 -9.14
N LYS A 88 -0.18 -10.92 -8.51
CA LYS A 88 1.23 -11.25 -8.25
C LYS A 88 1.64 -10.82 -6.85
N LEU A 89 2.45 -11.64 -6.19
CA LEU A 89 3.04 -11.31 -4.89
C LEU A 89 4.56 -11.47 -4.91
N ILE A 90 5.26 -10.47 -4.40
CA ILE A 90 6.71 -10.54 -4.15
C ILE A 90 6.92 -10.40 -2.64
N SER A 91 7.71 -11.28 -2.03
CA SER A 91 8.09 -11.16 -0.62
C SER A 91 9.60 -11.12 -0.49
N HIS A 92 10.07 -10.28 0.43
CA HIS A 92 11.47 -10.17 0.79
C HIS A 92 11.62 -10.35 2.30
N ARG A 93 12.54 -11.25 2.71
CA ARG A 93 12.88 -11.56 4.12
C ARG A 93 11.69 -11.71 5.07
N CYS A 94 10.62 -12.33 4.61
CA CYS A 94 9.47 -12.71 5.43
C CYS A 94 9.70 -14.13 5.99
N GLN A 95 10.35 -14.25 7.15
CA GLN A 95 10.73 -15.54 7.76
C GLN A 95 9.73 -16.06 8.80
N THR A 96 8.71 -15.27 9.17
CA THR A 96 7.75 -15.59 10.24
C THR A 96 6.41 -16.15 9.70
N ASP A 97 5.65 -16.83 10.56
CA ASP A 97 4.32 -17.40 10.24
C ASP A 97 3.30 -16.39 9.70
N ALA A 98 3.51 -15.10 10.01
CA ALA A 98 2.74 -13.98 9.44
C ALA A 98 2.67 -14.04 7.91
N ARG A 99 3.74 -14.54 7.26
CA ARG A 99 3.75 -14.79 5.82
C ARG A 99 2.57 -15.68 5.41
N LYS A 100 2.47 -16.89 5.96
CA LYS A 100 1.44 -17.88 5.59
C LYS A 100 0.03 -17.34 5.81
N THR A 101 -0.19 -16.66 6.95
CA THR A 101 -1.48 -16.04 7.26
C THR A 101 -1.85 -14.97 6.24
N ILE A 102 -0.93 -14.07 5.91
CA ILE A 102 -1.19 -12.98 4.97
C ILE A 102 -1.43 -13.52 3.55
N TYR A 103 -0.63 -14.47 3.09
CA TYR A 103 -0.86 -15.15 1.81
C TYR A 103 -2.22 -15.83 1.76
N GLY A 104 -2.63 -16.51 2.84
CA GLY A 104 -3.93 -17.15 2.95
C GLY A 104 -5.08 -16.16 2.74
N HIS A 105 -5.05 -15.00 3.39
CA HIS A 105 -6.14 -14.02 3.33
C HIS A 105 -6.16 -13.18 2.03
N ILE A 106 -5.03 -13.03 1.33
CA ILE A 106 -4.97 -12.25 0.09
C ILE A 106 -5.32 -13.11 -1.13
N LEU A 107 -5.05 -14.42 -1.08
CA LEU A 107 -5.25 -15.35 -2.20
C LEU A 107 -6.58 -16.13 -2.12
N THR A 108 -7.39 -15.94 -1.07
CA THR A 108 -8.74 -16.51 -0.96
C THR A 108 -9.80 -15.46 -1.19
#